data_AF-A0A7C9VU44-F1
#
_entry.id   AF-A0A7C9VU44-F1
#
_cell.length_a   1.000
_cell.length_b   1.000
_cell.length_c   1.000
_cell.angle_alpha   90.00
_cell.angle_beta   90.00
_cell.angle_gamma   90.00
#
_symmetry.space_group_name_H-M   'P 1'
#
loop_
_entity.id
_entity.type
_entity.pdbx_description
1 polymer ?
#
loop_
_entity_poly.entity_id
_entity_poly.type
_entity_poly.pdbx_seq_one_letter_code
_entity_poly.pdbx_strand_id
1 'polypeptide(L)'
;MTAWQGLQYERATNGEDANEAARGEVLRDDRTREDLPLLRFLVEQEALCCANGPSHGLGEQAALAGFLLAEHRQVEDVWRHFAIKRANFDAGCAYDVEHLFAAGVQVTVEHVRASDHPDRDEVLELLLGRSVDEDDLEEWFEHRREWFEA
;
A
#
# COMPACT_ATOMS: atom_id res chain seq x y z
N MET A 1 26.14 -6.17 -1.41
CA MET A 1 24.78 -6.75 -1.45
C MET A 1 23.86 -5.72 -0.84
N THR A 2 22.90 -5.22 -1.63
CA THR A 2 21.85 -4.31 -1.14
C THR A 2 20.98 -5.07 -0.14
N ALA A 3 20.71 -4.46 1.02
CA ALA A 3 20.18 -5.15 2.20
C ALA A 3 18.87 -5.94 1.98
N TRP A 4 18.12 -5.65 0.92
CA TRP A 4 16.79 -6.24 0.65
C TRP A 4 16.67 -6.91 -0.72
N GLN A 5 17.79 -7.27 -1.35
CA GLN A 5 17.75 -7.88 -2.69
C GLN A 5 16.90 -9.16 -2.74
N GLY A 6 16.94 -9.99 -1.70
CA GLY A 6 16.12 -11.22 -1.59
C GLY A 6 14.64 -10.98 -1.29
N LEU A 7 14.19 -9.73 -1.26
CA LEU A 7 12.79 -9.35 -1.05
C LEU A 7 12.19 -8.69 -2.30
N GLN A 8 12.99 -8.40 -3.34
CA GLN A 8 12.51 -7.76 -4.56
C GLN A 8 11.49 -8.66 -5.28
N TYR A 9 10.47 -8.06 -5.89
CA TYR A 9 9.60 -8.80 -6.80
C TYR A 9 10.46 -9.42 -7.90
N GLU A 10 10.41 -10.74 -8.04
CA GLU A 10 11.16 -11.46 -9.06
C GLU A 10 10.27 -12.51 -9.71
N ARG A 11 9.93 -12.29 -10.98
CA ARG A 11 9.09 -13.23 -11.72
C ARG A 11 9.86 -14.52 -12.01
N ALA A 12 9.44 -15.60 -11.37
CA ALA A 12 9.94 -16.95 -11.61
C ALA A 12 9.43 -17.52 -12.94
N THR A 13 10.00 -18.67 -13.35
CA THR A 13 9.64 -19.33 -14.62
C THR A 13 8.19 -19.83 -14.68
N ASN A 14 7.58 -20.09 -13.52
CA ASN A 14 6.16 -20.44 -13.42
C ASN A 14 5.23 -19.21 -13.46
N GLY A 15 5.81 -18.00 -13.52
CA GLY A 15 5.10 -16.73 -13.55
C GLY A 15 4.78 -16.14 -12.17
N GLU A 16 4.98 -16.90 -11.10
CA GLU A 16 4.83 -16.43 -9.71
C GLU A 16 6.01 -15.55 -9.28
N ASP A 17 5.88 -14.90 -8.13
CA ASP A 17 6.98 -14.16 -7.52
C ASP A 17 7.84 -15.09 -6.64
N ALA A 18 9.13 -15.19 -6.97
CA ALA A 18 10.08 -16.02 -6.25
C ALA A 18 10.28 -15.61 -4.78
N ASN A 19 10.02 -14.34 -4.45
CA ASN A 19 10.35 -13.76 -3.14
C ASN A 19 9.13 -13.37 -2.31
N GLU A 20 7.91 -13.68 -2.77
CA GLU A 20 6.66 -13.36 -2.05
C GLU A 20 6.63 -13.95 -0.63
N ALA A 21 7.01 -15.22 -0.49
CA ALA A 21 7.08 -15.88 0.81
C ALA A 21 8.09 -15.20 1.76
N ALA A 22 9.25 -14.80 1.24
CA ALA A 22 10.28 -14.12 2.03
C ALA A 22 9.80 -12.74 2.52
N ARG A 23 9.06 -11.99 1.69
CA ARG A 23 8.39 -10.75 2.13
C ARG A 23 7.32 -11.02 3.18
N GLY A 24 6.55 -12.10 3.02
CA GLY A 24 5.58 -12.55 4.01
C GLY A 24 6.20 -12.82 5.39
N GLU A 25 7.34 -13.52 5.45
CA GLU A 25 8.06 -13.74 6.72
C GLU A 25 8.47 -12.43 7.37
N VAL A 26 9.02 -11.50 6.58
CA VAL A 26 9.38 -10.17 7.08
C VAL A 26 8.12 -9.46 7.59
N LEU A 27 7.02 -9.41 6.86
CA LEU A 27 5.84 -8.63 7.28
C LEU A 27 5.19 -9.09 8.60
N ARG A 28 5.46 -10.33 9.08
CA ARG A 28 4.90 -10.85 10.33
C ARG A 28 5.59 -10.36 11.60
N ASP A 29 6.82 -9.87 11.49
CA ASP A 29 7.55 -9.34 12.65
C ASP A 29 7.03 -7.94 13.01
N ASP A 30 7.04 -7.59 14.31
CA ASP A 30 6.67 -6.26 14.80
C ASP A 30 7.43 -5.15 14.07
N ARG A 31 6.74 -4.06 13.72
CA ARG A 31 7.31 -2.94 12.97
C ARG A 31 7.35 -1.67 13.79
N THR A 32 8.44 -0.94 13.65
CA THR A 32 8.65 0.35 14.28
C THR A 32 8.82 1.43 13.22
N ARG A 33 8.87 2.69 13.65
CA ARG A 33 9.13 3.81 12.74
C ARG A 33 10.48 3.72 12.02
N GLU A 34 11.47 3.04 12.61
CA GLU A 34 12.78 2.85 11.99
C GLU A 34 12.71 1.96 10.74
N ASP A 35 11.65 1.15 10.62
CA ASP A 35 11.41 0.24 9.51
C ASP A 35 10.70 0.91 8.32
N LEU A 36 10.35 2.20 8.41
CA LEU A 36 9.63 2.91 7.36
C LEU A 36 10.30 2.80 5.96
N PRO A 37 11.63 2.90 5.81
CA PRO A 37 12.28 2.65 4.53
C PRO A 37 12.06 1.23 3.98
N LEU A 38 12.05 0.23 4.86
CA LEU A 38 11.76 -1.16 4.49
C LEU A 38 10.29 -1.34 4.10
N LEU A 39 9.34 -0.80 4.87
CA LEU A 39 7.91 -0.88 4.57
C LEU A 39 7.56 -0.23 3.23
N ARG A 40 8.14 0.94 2.94
CA ARG A 40 8.02 1.60 1.64
C ARG A 40 8.52 0.71 0.51
N PHE A 41 9.69 0.10 0.70
CA PHE A 41 10.24 -0.84 -0.27
C PHE A 41 9.33 -2.06 -0.48
N LEU A 42 8.80 -2.65 0.60
CA LEU A 42 7.91 -3.81 0.55
C LEU A 42 6.61 -3.47 -0.20
N VAL A 43 5.96 -2.35 0.12
CA VAL A 43 4.75 -1.88 -0.58
C VAL A 43 5.01 -1.68 -2.08
N GLU A 44 6.18 -1.14 -2.46
CA GLU A 44 6.57 -1.03 -3.87
C GLU A 44 6.71 -2.42 -4.53
N GLN A 45 7.24 -3.42 -3.84
CA GLN A 45 7.34 -4.79 -4.36
C GLN A 45 5.96 -5.46 -4.47
N GLU A 46 5.08 -5.22 -3.51
CA GLU A 46 3.72 -5.77 -3.53
C GLU A 46 2.87 -5.14 -4.64
N ALA A 47 3.03 -3.85 -4.93
CA ALA A 47 2.41 -3.23 -6.09
C ALA A 47 2.86 -3.90 -7.41
N LEU A 48 4.15 -4.23 -7.53
CA LEU A 48 4.68 -4.99 -8.67
C LEU A 48 4.12 -6.42 -8.71
N CYS A 49 3.98 -7.07 -7.56
CA CYS A 49 3.39 -8.40 -7.45
C CYS A 49 1.94 -8.39 -7.93
N CYS A 50 1.09 -7.48 -7.43
CA CYS A 50 -0.28 -7.32 -7.90
C CYS A 50 -0.35 -7.03 -9.41
N ALA A 51 0.53 -6.19 -9.94
CA ALA A 51 0.48 -5.81 -11.36
C ALA A 51 0.90 -6.93 -12.33
N ASN A 52 1.78 -7.84 -11.89
CA ASN A 52 2.44 -8.80 -12.77
C ASN A 52 2.20 -10.27 -12.40
N GLY A 53 1.64 -10.53 -11.22
CA GLY A 53 1.36 -11.86 -10.71
C GLY A 53 0.27 -12.59 -11.51
N PRO A 54 0.27 -13.94 -11.48
CA PRO A 54 -0.73 -14.74 -12.17
C PRO A 54 -2.10 -14.67 -11.48
N SER A 55 -2.10 -14.42 -10.17
CA SER A 55 -3.25 -14.09 -9.34
C SER A 55 -3.59 -12.62 -9.56
N HIS A 56 -4.65 -12.35 -10.31
CA HIS A 56 -5.06 -10.99 -10.71
C HIS A 56 -5.67 -10.13 -9.58
N GLY A 57 -5.25 -10.29 -8.31
CA GLY A 57 -5.91 -9.69 -7.15
C GLY A 57 -5.01 -8.96 -6.16
N LEU A 58 -5.61 -8.58 -5.03
CA LEU A 58 -4.90 -8.10 -3.84
C LEU A 58 -4.44 -9.31 -3.01
N GLY A 59 -3.13 -9.52 -2.91
CA GLY A 59 -2.55 -10.54 -2.03
C GLY A 59 -2.61 -10.13 -0.55
N GLU A 60 -2.54 -11.10 0.36
CA GLU A 60 -2.52 -10.84 1.81
C GLU A 60 -1.31 -9.99 2.22
N GLN A 61 -0.18 -10.21 1.57
CA GLN A 61 1.09 -9.50 1.77
C GLN A 61 0.95 -8.04 1.33
N ALA A 62 0.31 -7.79 0.18
CA ALA A 62 0.00 -6.44 -0.30
C ALA A 62 -0.94 -5.70 0.67
N ALA A 63 -1.98 -6.38 1.16
CA ALA A 63 -2.89 -5.82 2.13
C ALA A 63 -2.18 -5.47 3.46
N LEU A 64 -1.36 -6.38 3.99
CA LEU A 64 -0.63 -6.19 5.25
C LEU A 64 0.45 -5.11 5.12
N ALA A 65 1.29 -5.15 4.08
CA ALA A 65 2.32 -4.15 3.84
C ALA A 65 1.70 -2.75 3.68
N GLY A 66 0.58 -2.65 2.95
CA GLY A 66 -0.19 -1.43 2.82
C GLY A 66 -0.68 -0.90 4.16
N PHE A 67 -1.19 -1.76 5.03
CA PHE A 67 -1.69 -1.34 6.34
C PHE A 67 -0.56 -0.89 7.27
N LEU A 68 0.51 -1.68 7.39
CA LEU A 68 1.67 -1.33 8.20
C LEU A 68 2.30 0.00 7.76
N LEU A 69 2.35 0.29 6.46
CA LEU A 69 2.81 1.58 5.97
C LEU A 69 1.84 2.72 6.35
N ALA A 70 0.53 2.49 6.22
CA ALA A 70 -0.50 3.47 6.54
C ALA A 70 -0.47 3.91 8.02
N GLU A 71 -0.13 3.00 8.95
CA GLU A 71 -0.02 3.32 10.38
C GLU A 71 1.03 4.40 10.70
N HIS A 72 1.99 4.63 9.81
CA HIS A 72 2.98 5.70 9.97
C HIS A 72 2.45 7.09 9.57
N ARG A 73 1.27 7.19 8.94
CA ARG A 73 0.56 8.44 8.61
C ARG A 73 1.44 9.47 7.89
N GLN A 74 2.24 9.02 6.93
CA GLN A 74 3.10 9.88 6.13
C GLN A 74 2.40 10.25 4.82
N VAL A 75 2.20 11.54 4.58
CA VAL A 75 1.40 12.02 3.43
C VAL A 75 2.07 11.69 2.09
N GLU A 76 3.40 11.57 2.07
CA GLU A 76 4.17 11.21 0.88
C GLU A 76 3.92 9.78 0.41
N ASP A 77 3.34 8.92 1.26
CA ASP A 77 3.08 7.52 0.93
C ASP A 77 1.76 7.30 0.16
N VAL A 78 0.97 8.36 -0.05
CA VAL A 78 -0.23 8.34 -0.92
C VAL A 78 0.07 7.74 -2.30
N TRP A 79 1.25 8.03 -2.86
CA TRP A 79 1.65 7.53 -4.19
C TRP A 79 1.94 6.02 -4.19
N ARG A 80 2.43 5.48 -3.08
CA ARG A 80 2.68 4.05 -2.91
C ARG A 80 1.37 3.28 -2.74
N HIS A 81 0.45 3.81 -1.94
CA HIS A 81 -0.90 3.27 -1.80
C HIS A 81 -1.63 3.29 -3.15
N PHE A 82 -1.52 4.39 -3.89
CA PHE A 82 -2.10 4.48 -5.22
C PHE A 82 -1.49 3.46 -6.20
N ALA A 83 -0.19 3.17 -6.10
CA ALA A 83 0.46 2.16 -6.93
C ALA A 83 -0.14 0.75 -6.72
N ILE A 84 -0.46 0.34 -5.49
CA ILE A 84 -1.19 -0.91 -5.23
C ILE A 84 -2.61 -0.82 -5.80
N LYS A 85 -3.34 0.25 -5.48
CA LYS A 85 -4.74 0.41 -5.90
C LYS A 85 -4.90 0.38 -7.42
N ARG A 86 -3.93 0.86 -8.18
CA ARG A 86 -3.99 0.85 -9.64
C ARG A 86 -3.33 -0.37 -10.30
N ALA A 87 -2.72 -1.26 -9.51
CA ALA A 87 -1.89 -2.34 -10.03
C ALA A 87 -2.63 -3.26 -11.00
N ASN A 88 -3.89 -3.59 -10.69
CA ASN A 88 -4.83 -4.27 -11.56
C ASN A 88 -6.28 -3.96 -11.12
N PHE A 89 -7.28 -4.45 -11.86
CA PHE A 89 -8.69 -4.18 -11.57
C PHE A 89 -9.14 -4.73 -10.21
N ASP A 90 -8.88 -6.00 -9.91
CA ASP A 90 -9.36 -6.61 -8.67
C ASP A 90 -8.66 -6.01 -7.44
N ALA A 91 -7.36 -5.67 -7.55
CA ALA A 91 -6.63 -4.93 -6.53
C ALA A 91 -7.24 -3.53 -6.31
N GLY A 92 -7.64 -2.83 -7.37
CA GLY A 92 -8.31 -1.54 -7.24
C GLY A 92 -9.67 -1.60 -6.56
N CYS A 93 -10.39 -2.70 -6.74
CA CYS A 93 -11.64 -2.98 -6.04
C CYS A 93 -11.43 -3.41 -4.58
N ALA A 94 -10.40 -4.22 -4.30
CA ALA A 94 -10.16 -4.80 -2.98
C ALA A 94 -9.31 -3.93 -2.05
N TYR A 95 -8.53 -2.99 -2.60
CA TYR A 95 -7.67 -2.10 -1.81
C TYR A 95 -8.45 -0.86 -1.39
N ASP A 96 -8.69 -0.71 -0.09
CA ASP A 96 -9.47 0.37 0.51
C ASP A 96 -8.94 1.76 0.11
N VAL A 97 -9.83 2.73 -0.04
CA VAL A 97 -9.44 4.10 -0.46
C VAL A 97 -8.85 4.90 0.70
N GLU A 98 -9.18 4.50 1.93
CA GLU A 98 -8.72 5.00 3.21
C GLU A 98 -7.19 4.92 3.33
N HIS A 99 -6.56 3.93 2.70
CA HIS A 99 -5.10 3.88 2.55
C HIS A 99 -4.51 5.16 1.93
N LEU A 100 -5.18 5.74 0.92
CA LEU A 100 -4.69 6.96 0.30
C LEU A 100 -4.83 8.17 1.24
N PHE A 101 -5.79 8.13 2.15
CA PHE A 101 -6.03 9.16 3.16
C PHE A 101 -5.28 8.93 4.48
N ALA A 102 -4.42 7.91 4.59
CA ALA A 102 -3.81 7.46 5.85
C ALA A 102 -3.16 8.58 6.70
N ALA A 103 -2.62 9.62 6.06
CA ALA A 103 -2.03 10.76 6.76
C ALA A 103 -3.06 11.77 7.34
N GLY A 104 -4.33 11.62 7.00
CA GLY A 104 -5.45 12.53 7.26
C GLY A 104 -6.09 13.02 5.95
N VAL A 105 -7.41 13.27 5.97
CA VAL A 105 -8.19 13.59 4.76
C VAL A 105 -7.75 14.92 4.15
N GLN A 106 -7.79 15.99 4.94
CA GLN A 106 -7.47 17.32 4.44
C GLN A 106 -6.00 17.44 4.01
N VAL A 107 -5.08 16.93 4.83
CA VAL A 107 -3.64 17.03 4.55
C VAL A 107 -3.26 16.28 3.29
N THR A 108 -3.87 15.11 3.03
CA THR A 108 -3.64 14.34 1.81
C THR A 108 -4.12 15.10 0.59
N VAL A 109 -5.35 15.63 0.61
CA VAL A 109 -5.91 16.39 -0.51
C VAL A 109 -5.06 17.62 -0.83
N GLU A 110 -4.62 18.36 0.19
CA GLU A 110 -3.75 19.52 0.01
C GLU A 110 -2.38 19.13 -0.56
N HIS A 111 -1.75 18.08 -0.04
CA HIS A 111 -0.48 17.57 -0.54
C HIS A 111 -0.57 17.17 -2.02
N VAL A 112 -1.57 16.38 -2.38
CA VAL A 112 -1.76 15.93 -3.77
C VAL A 112 -2.03 17.13 -4.68
N ARG A 113 -2.88 18.08 -4.28
CA ARG A 113 -3.14 19.31 -5.08
C ARG A 113 -1.88 20.12 -5.36
N ALA A 114 -0.96 20.19 -4.40
CA ALA A 114 0.27 20.96 -4.52
C ALA A 114 1.40 20.20 -5.25
N SER A 115 1.21 18.92 -5.56
CA SER A 115 2.23 18.06 -6.16
C SER A 115 2.36 18.25 -7.67
N ASP A 116 3.54 17.94 -8.20
CA ASP A 116 3.81 17.78 -9.64
C ASP A 116 3.89 16.30 -10.04
N HIS A 117 3.44 15.38 -9.18
CA HIS A 117 3.47 13.94 -9.46
C HIS A 117 2.65 13.63 -10.73
N PRO A 118 3.14 12.75 -11.63
CA PRO A 118 2.46 12.43 -12.89
C PRO A 118 1.04 11.90 -12.69
N ASP A 119 0.80 11.16 -11.60
CA ASP A 119 -0.49 10.57 -11.28
C ASP A 119 -1.41 11.52 -10.46
N ARG A 120 -1.04 12.81 -10.30
CA ARG A 120 -1.77 13.75 -9.44
C ARG A 120 -3.25 13.81 -9.76
N ASP A 121 -3.59 14.03 -11.02
CA ASP A 121 -4.98 14.32 -11.41
C ASP A 121 -5.88 13.11 -11.19
N GLU A 122 -5.37 11.89 -11.43
CA GLU A 122 -6.09 10.64 -11.18
C GLU A 122 -6.29 10.38 -9.68
N VAL A 123 -5.26 10.64 -8.86
CA VAL A 123 -5.39 10.57 -7.40
C VAL A 123 -6.40 11.61 -6.90
N LEU A 124 -6.36 12.85 -7.38
CA LEU A 124 -7.33 13.88 -6.99
C LEU A 124 -8.76 13.52 -7.36
N GLU A 125 -8.99 12.95 -8.55
CA GLU A 125 -10.31 12.48 -8.95
C GLU A 125 -10.83 11.42 -7.96
N LEU A 126 -9.98 10.46 -7.59
CA LEU A 126 -10.34 9.42 -6.63
C LEU A 126 -10.63 10.01 -5.24
N LEU A 127 -9.77 10.89 -4.72
CA LEU A 127 -9.96 11.48 -3.38
C LEU A 127 -11.22 12.36 -3.32
N LEU A 128 -11.47 13.17 -4.34
CA LEU A 128 -12.61 14.09 -4.37
C LEU A 128 -13.94 13.39 -4.73
N GLY A 129 -13.87 12.21 -5.34
CA GLY A 129 -15.03 11.37 -5.63
C GLY A 129 -15.51 10.51 -4.47
N ARG A 130 -14.86 10.57 -3.31
CA ARG A 130 -15.18 9.78 -2.12
C ARG A 130 -15.61 10.67 -0.97
N SER A 131 -16.55 10.18 -0.17
CA SER A 131 -16.95 10.78 1.09
C SER A 131 -16.29 9.98 2.21
N VAL A 132 -15.01 10.27 2.47
CA VAL A 132 -14.28 9.78 3.64
C VAL A 132 -13.99 11.00 4.50
N ASP A 133 -14.42 10.98 5.75
CA ASP A 133 -13.99 11.97 6.75
C ASP A 133 -12.98 11.37 7.74
N GLU A 134 -12.57 12.16 8.74
CA GLU A 134 -11.57 11.73 9.71
C GLU A 134 -12.11 10.64 10.67
N ASP A 135 -13.43 10.60 10.91
CA ASP A 135 -14.04 9.58 11.77
C ASP A 135 -14.11 8.24 11.01
N ASP A 136 -14.49 8.26 9.73
CA ASP A 136 -14.45 7.09 8.85
C ASP A 136 -13.03 6.48 8.77
N LEU A 137 -12.01 7.35 8.64
CA LEU A 137 -10.62 6.93 8.55
C LEU A 137 -10.14 6.26 9.85
N GLU A 138 -10.56 6.77 11.00
CA GLU A 138 -10.16 6.23 12.29
C GLU A 138 -10.87 4.90 12.58
N GLU A 139 -12.16 4.78 12.26
CA GLU A 139 -12.89 3.50 12.31
C GLU A 139 -12.24 2.46 11.39
N TRP A 140 -11.82 2.86 10.19
CA TRP A 140 -11.10 1.98 9.29
C TRP A 140 -9.77 1.49 9.88
N PHE A 141 -8.97 2.38 10.50
CA PHE A 141 -7.73 1.97 11.17
C PHE A 141 -7.97 0.96 12.30
N GLU A 142 -9.00 1.17 13.12
CA GLU A 142 -9.39 0.24 14.18
C GLU A 142 -9.77 -1.12 13.60
N HIS A 143 -10.67 -1.15 12.61
CA HIS A 143 -11.13 -2.37 11.99
C HIS A 143 -10.00 -3.16 11.30
N ARG A 144 -9.09 -2.46 10.60
CA ARG A 144 -7.95 -3.11 9.94
C ARG A 144 -6.94 -3.66 10.94
N ARG A 145 -6.73 -2.98 12.07
CA ARG A 145 -5.87 -3.50 13.14
C ARG A 145 -6.44 -4.80 13.70
N GLU A 146 -7.73 -4.83 14.02
CA GLU A 146 -8.41 -6.05 14.46
C GLU A 146 -8.30 -7.17 13.44
N TRP A 147 -8.50 -6.87 12.15
CA TRP A 147 -8.40 -7.85 11.07
C TRP A 147 -7.03 -8.52 10.98
N PHE A 148 -5.94 -7.76 11.16
CA PHE A 148 -4.57 -8.29 11.05
C PHE A 148 -4.01 -8.88 12.35
N GLU A 149 -4.60 -8.55 13.50
CA GLU A 149 -4.27 -9.16 14.79
C GLU A 149 -5.05 -10.46 15.07
N ALA A 150 -6.16 -10.70 14.36
CA ALA A 150 -7.05 -11.87 14.50
C ALA A 150 -6.48 -13.17 13.88
#